data_AF-S4RY57-F1
#
_entry.id   AF-S4RY57-F1
#
_cell.length_a   1.000
_cell.length_b   1.000
_cell.length_c   1.000
_cell.angle_alpha   90.00
_cell.angle_beta   90.00
_cell.angle_gamma   90.00
#
_symmetry.space_group_name_H-M   'P 1'
#
loop_
_entity.id
_entity.type
_entity.pdbx_description
1 polymer ?
#
loop_
_entity_poly.entity_id
_entity_poly.type
_entity_poly.pdbx_seq_one_letter_code
_entity_poly.pdbx_strand_id
1 'polypeptide(L)'
;LLCGDLSYAPLEQFAALVEEVIVPILGNEKNHGGWPAVVAQDLRRHLGSLQSSVFVVSGQVKGKTLLPIPAGAERVVDADRPLKDEDSVDRSVVHAIESVVIEWSHQIQEVLKKDSSRPLMEGLNPNPSAELEFWQSRYADLECIHEQLQSRRVCSMGDLLERTQSTYFPAFKAMIQDVVTALEEARNINSNLKPLKRTMEDVEGAELNEAGPLLAPLMRVVALVWRNSRFYRTPERIVVLLREICNLLIQQARLFINAEEVLKGEAEENLARVREALSILRLFRSVYEEERAALPSLRKGIDDDGGDDGGGGDDGWDFPPNAVFSRLDRFTERVTDVEELLVTAVDMFKLEKIEIGGLRGRVLSQRVCDIHQQFQELFGQFAEKTYDCLDVTNEEFEKDVRNFKIQVDDSDRQLGAIFCQAFADALSVEHAFKLMDMFGSLLERPLIADDANVHLPRLVTMFDQDLDSAKVIYNRHIATEKDLGRPPVSKNMPYVAGGLRWAQLLEGRIEVPYRNFKHFSHR
;
A
#
# COMPACT_ATOMS: atom_id res chain seq x y z
N LEU A 1 -57.54 -14.52 6.59
CA LEU A 1 -56.52 -13.69 5.90
C LEU A 1 -55.91 -12.78 6.95
N LEU A 2 -54.60 -12.90 7.16
CA LEU A 2 -53.82 -11.89 7.88
C LEU A 2 -53.41 -10.85 6.83
N CYS A 3 -53.92 -9.63 6.96
CA CYS A 3 -53.54 -8.49 6.12
C CYS A 3 -52.75 -7.51 6.99
N GLY A 4 -51.61 -7.02 6.51
CA GLY A 4 -50.81 -6.02 7.20
C GLY A 4 -49.70 -5.46 6.31
N ASP A 5 -49.33 -4.20 6.56
CA ASP A 5 -48.26 -3.50 5.85
C ASP A 5 -46.92 -3.69 6.60
N LEU A 6 -45.86 -3.97 5.85
CA LEU A 6 -44.49 -4.10 6.35
C LEU A 6 -43.69 -2.83 6.01
N SER A 7 -42.95 -2.33 6.99
CA SER A 7 -42.02 -1.20 6.87
C SER A 7 -40.77 -1.60 6.09
N TYR A 8 -40.10 -0.60 5.52
CA TYR A 8 -38.76 -0.75 4.95
C TYR A 8 -37.69 -1.07 6.01
N ALA A 9 -37.99 -0.83 7.29
CA ALA A 9 -37.18 -1.19 8.44
C ALA A 9 -37.87 -2.31 9.27
N PRO A 10 -37.79 -3.57 8.83
CA PRO A 10 -38.54 -4.69 9.43
C PRO A 10 -38.15 -4.93 10.90
N LEU A 11 -36.90 -4.65 11.26
CA LEU A 11 -36.39 -4.84 12.63
C LEU A 11 -36.96 -3.79 13.59
N GLU A 12 -37.06 -2.52 13.16
CA GLU A 12 -37.64 -1.44 13.95
C GLU A 12 -39.14 -1.63 14.11
N GLN A 13 -39.82 -2.06 13.05
CA GLN A 13 -41.23 -2.44 13.12
C GLN A 13 -41.46 -3.63 14.06
N PHE A 14 -40.57 -4.63 14.03
CA PHE A 14 -40.66 -5.75 14.96
C PHE A 14 -40.44 -5.31 16.41
N ALA A 15 -39.49 -4.40 16.65
CA ALA A 15 -39.28 -3.82 17.98
C ALA A 15 -40.52 -3.09 18.50
N ALA A 16 -41.10 -2.21 17.68
CA ALA A 16 -42.34 -1.51 18.02
C ALA A 16 -43.52 -2.48 18.23
N LEU A 17 -43.65 -3.52 17.41
CA LEU A 17 -44.70 -4.54 17.56
C LEU A 17 -44.56 -5.29 18.90
N VAL A 18 -43.34 -5.67 19.27
CA VAL A 18 -43.08 -6.37 20.53
C VAL A 18 -43.40 -5.48 21.72
N GLU A 19 -42.94 -4.23 21.70
CA GLU A 19 -43.05 -3.28 22.82
C GLU A 19 -44.46 -2.69 22.98
N GLU A 20 -45.11 -2.27 21.88
CA GLU A 20 -46.38 -1.56 21.92
C GLU A 20 -47.61 -2.47 21.82
N VAL A 21 -47.46 -3.70 21.28
CA VAL A 21 -48.60 -4.59 21.01
C VAL A 21 -48.49 -5.91 21.78
N ILE A 22 -47.43 -6.68 21.56
CA ILE A 22 -47.31 -8.04 22.12
C ILE A 22 -47.20 -7.99 23.65
N VAL A 23 -46.37 -7.10 24.18
CA VAL A 23 -46.15 -6.96 25.63
C VAL A 23 -47.40 -6.47 26.35
N PRO A 24 -48.10 -5.39 25.92
CA PRO A 24 -49.32 -4.96 26.59
C PRO A 24 -50.45 -5.98 26.52
N ILE A 25 -50.55 -6.75 25.43
CA ILE A 25 -51.60 -7.79 25.29
C ILE A 25 -51.33 -8.98 26.21
N LEU A 26 -50.12 -9.53 26.15
CA LEU A 26 -49.78 -10.77 26.87
C LEU A 26 -49.35 -10.52 28.31
N GLY A 27 -48.90 -9.31 28.66
CA GLY A 27 -48.49 -8.92 30.01
C GLY A 27 -49.65 -8.46 30.91
N ASN A 28 -50.83 -8.13 30.35
CA ASN A 28 -51.98 -7.63 31.11
C ASN A 28 -52.64 -8.75 31.94
N GLU A 29 -52.61 -8.60 33.26
CA GLU A 29 -53.16 -9.59 34.21
C GLU A 29 -54.67 -9.83 34.04
N LYS A 30 -55.41 -8.86 33.48
CA LYS A 30 -56.85 -9.02 33.17
C LYS A 30 -57.09 -10.05 32.07
N ASN A 31 -56.09 -10.29 31.21
CA ASN A 31 -56.17 -11.28 30.13
C ASN A 31 -55.78 -12.69 30.61
N HIS A 32 -55.34 -12.85 31.86
CA HIS A 32 -54.85 -14.12 32.42
C HIS A 32 -55.94 -14.92 33.17
N GLY A 33 -57.20 -14.49 33.14
CA GLY A 33 -58.27 -15.05 33.97
C GLY A 33 -58.53 -16.57 33.84
N GLY A 34 -58.07 -17.20 32.76
CA GLY A 34 -58.15 -18.65 32.53
C GLY A 34 -56.82 -19.40 32.69
N TRP A 35 -55.73 -18.72 33.06
CA TRP A 35 -54.39 -19.29 33.09
C TRP A 35 -53.98 -19.71 34.51
N PRO A 36 -53.29 -20.85 34.67
CA PRO A 36 -52.61 -21.16 35.92
C PRO A 36 -51.56 -20.08 36.25
N ALA A 37 -51.40 -19.74 37.53
CA ALA A 37 -50.45 -18.72 37.97
C ALA A 37 -49.01 -18.98 37.50
N VAL A 38 -48.62 -20.26 37.42
CA VAL A 38 -47.30 -20.70 36.93
C VAL A 38 -47.11 -20.35 35.45
N VAL A 39 -48.14 -20.52 34.63
CA VAL A 39 -48.11 -20.20 33.18
C VAL A 39 -48.06 -18.69 32.97
N ALA A 40 -48.84 -17.93 33.74
CA ALA A 40 -48.81 -16.47 33.69
C ALA A 40 -47.46 -15.88 34.13
N GLN A 41 -46.77 -16.53 35.08
CA GLN A 41 -45.44 -16.14 35.52
C GLN A 41 -44.36 -16.53 34.48
N ASP A 42 -44.47 -17.70 33.86
CA ASP A 42 -43.56 -18.16 32.81
C ASP A 42 -43.67 -17.32 31.53
N LEU A 43 -44.89 -16.98 31.10
CA LEU A 43 -45.12 -16.06 29.98
C LEU A 43 -44.53 -14.67 30.22
N ARG A 44 -44.65 -14.14 31.44
CA ARG A 44 -44.01 -12.87 31.81
C ARG A 44 -42.49 -12.92 31.70
N ARG A 45 -41.87 -14.05 32.08
CA ARG A 45 -40.41 -14.24 31.91
C ARG A 45 -40.01 -14.29 30.44
N HIS A 46 -40.72 -15.05 29.61
CA HIS A 46 -40.45 -15.12 28.17
C HIS A 46 -40.68 -13.77 27.47
N LEU A 47 -41.70 -13.00 27.87
CA LEU A 47 -41.94 -11.64 27.38
C LEU A 47 -40.80 -10.70 27.74
N GLY A 48 -40.35 -10.71 28.99
CA GLY A 48 -39.20 -9.91 29.43
C GLY A 48 -37.90 -10.29 28.70
N SER A 49 -37.68 -11.59 28.47
CA SER A 49 -36.55 -12.07 27.67
C SER A 49 -36.63 -11.59 26.21
N LEU A 50 -37.81 -11.69 25.58
CA LEU A 50 -38.02 -11.24 24.21
C LEU A 50 -37.78 -9.72 24.09
N GLN A 51 -38.34 -8.93 24.99
CA GLN A 51 -38.10 -7.48 25.04
C GLN A 51 -36.62 -7.17 25.16
N SER A 52 -35.92 -7.85 26.07
CA SER A 52 -34.48 -7.66 26.29
C SER A 52 -33.67 -7.98 25.05
N SER A 53 -33.95 -9.12 24.39
CA SER A 53 -33.27 -9.51 23.16
C SER A 53 -33.54 -8.54 22.01
N VAL A 54 -34.78 -8.10 21.85
CA VAL A 54 -35.17 -7.14 20.79
C VAL A 54 -34.54 -5.77 21.02
N PHE A 55 -34.46 -5.32 22.27
CA PHE A 55 -33.78 -4.10 22.66
C PHE A 55 -32.28 -4.16 22.31
N VAL A 56 -31.60 -5.24 22.69
CA VAL A 56 -30.18 -5.47 22.37
C VAL A 56 -29.94 -5.49 20.87
N VAL A 57 -30.74 -6.26 20.12
CA VAL A 57 -30.59 -6.42 18.65
C VAL A 57 -30.87 -5.11 17.90
N SER A 58 -31.89 -4.35 18.32
CA SER A 58 -32.17 -3.01 17.77
C SER A 58 -31.00 -2.05 17.99
N GLY A 59 -30.36 -2.11 19.15
CA GLY A 59 -29.13 -1.39 19.45
C GLY A 59 -27.99 -1.79 18.52
N GLN A 60 -27.72 -3.08 18.40
CA GLN A 60 -26.61 -3.60 17.60
C GLN A 60 -26.69 -3.19 16.13
N VAL A 61 -27.89 -3.17 15.55
CA VAL A 61 -28.11 -2.67 14.18
C VAL A 61 -27.80 -1.19 14.04
N LYS A 62 -27.94 -0.41 15.13
CA LYS A 62 -27.58 1.01 15.19
C LYS A 62 -26.13 1.24 15.64
N GLY A 63 -25.33 0.18 15.78
CA GLY A 63 -23.95 0.25 16.27
C GLY A 63 -23.83 0.62 17.75
N LYS A 64 -24.87 0.37 18.55
CA LYS A 64 -24.93 0.68 19.99
C LYS A 64 -25.18 -0.58 20.82
N THR A 65 -24.48 -0.69 21.93
CA THR A 65 -24.69 -1.75 22.91
C THR A 65 -25.68 -1.25 23.95
N LEU A 66 -26.88 -1.84 23.94
CA LEU A 66 -27.97 -1.45 24.82
C LEU A 66 -28.13 -2.47 25.97
N LEU A 67 -28.20 -1.97 27.20
CA LEU A 67 -28.24 -2.76 28.43
C LEU A 67 -29.69 -2.89 28.93
N PRO A 68 -30.34 -4.07 28.79
CA PRO A 68 -31.74 -4.23 29.19
C PRO A 68 -31.89 -4.21 30.72
N ILE A 69 -32.91 -3.52 31.22
CA ILE A 69 -33.23 -3.44 32.66
C ILE A 69 -34.20 -4.59 33.03
N PRO A 70 -33.98 -5.30 34.16
CA PRO A 70 -34.84 -6.43 34.51
C PRO A 70 -36.28 -5.98 34.83
N ALA A 71 -37.24 -6.78 34.38
CA ALA A 71 -38.66 -6.60 34.73
C ALA A 71 -38.85 -6.67 36.25
N GLY A 72 -39.34 -5.59 36.86
CA GLY A 72 -39.49 -5.45 38.32
C GLY A 72 -38.51 -4.47 38.97
N ALA A 73 -37.38 -4.14 38.33
CA ALA A 73 -36.50 -3.05 38.78
C ALA A 73 -37.16 -1.67 38.62
N GLU A 74 -38.25 -1.57 37.85
CA GLU A 74 -39.09 -0.37 37.75
C GLU A 74 -39.69 0.02 39.11
N ARG A 75 -40.05 -0.97 39.93
CA ARG A 75 -40.62 -0.77 41.27
C ARG A 75 -39.61 -0.19 42.27
N VAL A 76 -38.31 -0.28 41.96
CA VAL A 76 -37.22 0.26 42.78
C VAL A 76 -37.09 1.78 42.60
N VAL A 77 -37.62 2.34 41.50
CA VAL A 77 -37.51 3.77 41.15
C VAL A 77 -38.73 4.56 41.64
N ASP A 78 -39.92 3.94 41.67
CA ASP A 78 -41.13 4.56 42.23
C ASP A 78 -41.07 4.74 43.76
N ALA A 79 -40.09 4.11 44.42
CA ALA A 79 -39.83 4.28 45.83
C ALA A 79 -38.89 5.48 46.07
N ASP A 80 -39.40 6.69 45.89
CA ASP A 80 -38.82 7.95 46.43
C ASP A 80 -38.89 7.99 47.99
N ARG A 81 -39.00 6.82 48.63
CA ARG A 81 -38.97 6.63 50.06
C ARG A 81 -37.58 6.14 50.45
N PRO A 82 -36.96 6.71 51.50
CA PRO A 82 -35.86 6.04 52.16
C PRO A 82 -36.39 4.68 52.63
N LEU A 83 -35.94 3.59 51.99
CA LEU A 83 -36.18 2.22 52.41
C LEU A 83 -35.54 2.06 53.79
N LYS A 84 -36.33 2.29 54.84
CA LYS A 84 -35.88 2.38 56.23
C LYS A 84 -35.79 1.04 56.94
N ASP A 85 -36.23 -0.06 56.33
CA ASP A 85 -36.23 -1.39 56.96
C ASP A 85 -35.47 -2.41 56.11
N GLU A 86 -34.41 -2.98 56.69
CA GLU A 86 -33.61 -4.09 56.15
C GLU A 86 -34.44 -5.37 55.86
N ASP A 87 -35.63 -5.49 56.47
CA ASP A 87 -36.47 -6.69 56.44
C ASP A 87 -37.49 -6.74 55.28
N SER A 88 -37.56 -5.73 54.40
CA SER A 88 -38.56 -5.68 53.31
C SER A 88 -37.99 -5.78 51.89
N VAL A 89 -36.70 -6.04 51.73
CA VAL A 89 -36.07 -6.19 50.41
C VAL A 89 -36.54 -7.50 49.77
N ASP A 90 -37.33 -7.39 48.70
CA ASP A 90 -37.79 -8.54 47.93
C ASP A 90 -36.59 -9.26 47.31
N ARG A 91 -36.21 -10.41 47.88
CA ARG A 91 -35.08 -11.23 47.40
C ARG A 91 -35.22 -11.60 45.92
N SER A 92 -36.44 -11.64 45.38
CA SER A 92 -36.65 -11.89 43.96
C SER A 92 -36.11 -10.75 43.06
N VAL A 93 -36.15 -9.50 43.53
CA VAL A 93 -35.61 -8.34 42.82
C VAL A 93 -34.08 -8.35 42.85
N VAL A 94 -33.47 -8.72 43.98
CA VAL A 94 -32.01 -8.85 44.11
C VAL A 94 -31.49 -9.91 43.13
N HIS A 95 -32.10 -11.10 43.09
CA HIS A 95 -31.69 -12.15 42.15
C HIS A 95 -31.90 -11.77 40.67
N ALA A 96 -32.94 -11.00 40.35
CA ALA A 96 -33.15 -10.48 39.00
C ALA A 96 -32.05 -9.48 38.60
N ILE A 97 -31.64 -8.60 39.52
CA ILE A 97 -30.53 -7.66 39.31
C ILE A 97 -29.22 -8.43 39.15
N GLU A 98 -28.93 -9.41 40.02
CA GLU A 98 -27.73 -10.26 39.91
C GLU A 98 -27.63 -10.95 38.55
N SER A 99 -28.74 -11.51 38.06
CA SER A 99 -28.81 -12.18 36.76
C SER A 99 -28.49 -11.21 35.60
N VAL A 100 -29.02 -9.99 35.66
CA VAL A 100 -28.77 -8.97 34.63
C VAL A 100 -27.34 -8.43 34.71
N VAL A 101 -26.76 -8.29 35.90
CA VAL A 101 -25.34 -7.90 36.04
C VAL A 101 -24.43 -8.92 35.36
N ILE A 102 -24.73 -10.23 35.48
CA ILE A 102 -23.99 -11.28 34.77
C ILE A 102 -24.13 -11.08 33.25
N GLU A 103 -25.34 -10.86 32.75
CA GLU A 103 -25.58 -10.66 31.32
C GLU A 103 -24.88 -9.39 30.78
N TRP A 104 -24.99 -8.27 31.49
CA TRP A 104 -24.29 -7.02 31.16
C TRP A 104 -22.78 -7.21 31.15
N SER A 105 -22.24 -7.97 32.11
CA SER A 105 -20.81 -8.25 32.16
C SER A 105 -20.35 -8.99 30.91
N HIS A 106 -21.11 -9.98 30.43
CA HIS A 106 -20.80 -10.67 29.18
C HIS A 106 -20.88 -9.74 27.97
N GLN A 107 -21.96 -8.96 27.83
CA GLN A 107 -22.13 -8.04 26.70
C GLN A 107 -21.04 -6.96 26.66
N ILE A 108 -20.72 -6.33 27.79
CA ILE A 108 -19.69 -5.30 27.89
C ILE A 108 -18.31 -5.90 27.62
N GLN A 109 -18.00 -7.09 28.14
CA GLN A 109 -16.72 -7.74 27.87
C GLN A 109 -16.54 -8.04 26.37
N GLU A 110 -17.59 -8.41 25.64
CA GLU A 110 -17.51 -8.57 24.18
C GLU A 110 -17.21 -7.26 23.45
N VAL A 111 -17.76 -6.13 23.91
CA VAL A 111 -17.42 -4.80 23.37
C VAL A 111 -15.96 -4.45 23.67
N LEU A 112 -15.51 -4.66 24.91
CA LEU A 112 -14.16 -4.33 25.34
C LEU A 112 -13.10 -5.14 24.59
N LYS A 113 -13.37 -6.42 24.27
CA LYS A 113 -12.48 -7.31 23.50
C LYS A 113 -12.36 -6.99 22.01
N LYS A 114 -13.19 -6.10 21.46
CA LYS A 114 -13.07 -5.68 20.04
C LYS A 114 -11.71 -5.02 19.84
N ASP A 115 -11.03 -5.40 18.77
CA ASP A 115 -9.68 -4.93 18.42
C ASP A 115 -9.66 -4.49 16.96
N SER A 116 -9.00 -3.37 16.67
CA SER A 116 -8.92 -2.79 15.33
C SER A 116 -8.00 -3.57 14.40
N SER A 117 -7.09 -4.40 14.95
CA SER A 117 -6.19 -5.24 14.15
C SER A 117 -6.89 -6.41 13.45
N ARG A 118 -8.09 -6.81 13.88
CA ARG A 118 -8.77 -8.03 13.39
C ARG A 118 -8.97 -8.08 11.87
N PRO A 119 -9.45 -7.02 11.18
CA PRO A 119 -9.60 -7.04 9.73
C PRO A 119 -8.27 -7.26 8.98
N LEU A 120 -7.16 -6.74 9.52
CA LEU A 120 -5.82 -7.00 8.96
C LEU A 120 -5.38 -8.45 9.19
N MET A 121 -5.72 -9.05 10.33
CA MET A 121 -5.43 -10.47 10.62
C MET A 121 -6.25 -11.42 9.74
N GLU A 122 -7.47 -11.04 9.41
CA GLU A 122 -8.38 -11.78 8.52
C GLU A 122 -8.03 -11.59 7.03
N GLY A 123 -7.04 -10.74 6.72
CA GLY A 123 -6.57 -10.51 5.35
C GLY A 123 -7.47 -9.60 4.51
N LEU A 124 -8.39 -8.86 5.14
CA LEU A 124 -9.28 -7.92 4.45
C LEU A 124 -8.54 -6.69 3.91
N ASN A 125 -7.35 -6.39 4.45
CA ASN A 125 -6.47 -5.28 4.05
C ASN A 125 -7.20 -3.92 3.96
N PRO A 126 -7.82 -3.45 5.07
CA PRO A 126 -8.50 -2.16 5.09
C PRO A 126 -7.57 -0.97 4.82
N ASN A 127 -8.19 0.15 4.48
CA ASN A 127 -7.57 1.47 4.35
C ASN A 127 -7.58 2.23 5.69
N PRO A 128 -6.79 3.31 5.84
CA PRO A 128 -6.63 4.02 7.12
C PRO A 128 -7.93 4.57 7.71
N SER A 129 -8.93 4.82 6.88
CA SER A 129 -10.27 5.24 7.32
C SER A 129 -10.90 4.23 8.28
N ALA A 130 -10.60 2.93 8.15
CA ALA A 130 -11.12 1.89 9.01
C ALA A 130 -10.67 2.05 10.47
N GLU A 131 -9.40 2.38 10.73
CA GLU A 131 -8.91 2.66 12.08
C GLU A 131 -9.62 3.89 12.69
N LEU A 132 -9.82 4.96 11.91
CA LEU A 132 -10.53 6.16 12.37
C LEU A 132 -12.00 5.86 12.70
N GLU A 133 -12.69 5.15 11.83
CA GLU A 133 -14.09 4.74 12.01
C GLU A 133 -14.25 3.78 13.19
N PHE A 134 -13.31 2.86 13.38
CA PHE A 134 -13.30 1.95 14.52
C PHE A 134 -13.23 2.73 15.84
N TRP A 135 -12.27 3.64 16.00
CA TRP A 135 -12.13 4.41 17.24
C TRP A 135 -13.27 5.41 17.46
N GLN A 136 -13.81 5.98 16.38
CA GLN A 136 -15.01 6.82 16.46
C GLN A 136 -16.24 6.02 16.92
N SER A 137 -16.46 4.84 16.34
CA SER A 137 -17.57 3.94 16.71
C SER A 137 -17.40 3.41 18.13
N ARG A 138 -16.19 2.97 18.51
CA ARG A 138 -15.88 2.49 19.87
C ARG A 138 -16.11 3.57 20.91
N TYR A 139 -15.72 4.82 20.63
CA TYR A 139 -16.00 5.95 21.52
C TYR A 139 -17.51 6.17 21.69
N ALA A 140 -18.27 6.22 20.60
CA ALA A 140 -19.71 6.45 20.65
C ALA A 140 -20.47 5.32 21.37
N ASP A 141 -20.05 4.07 21.16
CA ASP A 141 -20.63 2.88 21.82
C ASP A 141 -20.34 2.91 23.33
N LEU A 142 -19.08 3.12 23.73
CA LEU A 142 -18.70 3.20 25.15
C LEU A 142 -19.32 4.40 25.87
N GLU A 143 -19.46 5.55 25.19
CA GLU A 143 -20.15 6.73 25.74
C GLU A 143 -21.63 6.39 26.00
N CYS A 144 -22.29 5.70 25.06
CA CYS A 144 -23.66 5.24 25.22
C CYS A 144 -23.82 4.22 26.36
N ILE A 145 -22.88 3.26 26.51
CA ILE A 145 -22.87 2.31 27.63
C ILE A 145 -22.68 3.06 28.95
N HIS A 146 -21.77 4.02 29.00
CA HIS A 146 -21.49 4.81 30.19
C HIS A 146 -22.71 5.64 30.63
N GLU A 147 -23.39 6.30 29.70
CA GLU A 147 -24.64 7.04 29.97
C GLU A 147 -25.73 6.12 30.53
N GLN A 148 -25.87 4.90 29.99
CA GLN A 148 -26.82 3.90 30.50
C GLN A 148 -26.48 3.48 31.93
N LEU A 149 -25.20 3.24 32.23
CA LEU A 149 -24.72 2.86 33.56
C LEU A 149 -24.84 3.98 34.60
N GLN A 150 -24.80 5.24 34.16
CA GLN A 150 -25.03 6.42 35.02
C GLN A 150 -26.52 6.73 35.26
N SER A 151 -27.43 6.04 34.58
CA SER A 151 -28.85 6.27 34.75
C SER A 151 -29.26 6.02 36.22
N ARG A 152 -30.18 6.84 36.73
CA ARG A 152 -30.66 6.72 38.14
C ARG A 152 -31.11 5.31 38.49
N ARG A 153 -31.71 4.60 37.53
CA ARG A 153 -32.20 3.22 37.71
C ARG A 153 -31.05 2.27 38.01
N VAL A 154 -29.94 2.38 37.27
CA VAL A 154 -28.75 1.53 37.44
C VAL A 154 -28.00 1.88 38.72
N CYS A 155 -27.91 3.17 39.08
CA CYS A 155 -27.34 3.58 40.38
C CYS A 155 -28.13 2.98 41.55
N SER A 156 -29.47 3.04 41.52
CA SER A 156 -30.30 2.41 42.56
C SER A 156 -30.13 0.88 42.63
N MET A 157 -29.90 0.21 41.49
CA MET A 157 -29.57 -1.22 41.47
C MET A 157 -28.22 -1.49 42.16
N GLY A 158 -27.22 -0.63 41.91
CA GLY A 158 -25.92 -0.68 42.59
C GLY A 158 -26.02 -0.51 44.10
N ASP A 159 -26.76 0.51 44.56
CA ASP A 159 -26.99 0.78 45.98
C ASP A 159 -27.68 -0.41 46.69
N LEU A 160 -28.62 -1.06 46.00
CA LEU A 160 -29.32 -2.23 46.54
C LEU A 160 -28.38 -3.43 46.68
N LEU A 161 -27.53 -3.69 45.68
CA LEU A 161 -26.53 -4.76 45.73
C LEU A 161 -25.49 -4.52 46.83
N GLU A 162 -25.11 -3.27 47.07
CA GLU A 162 -24.18 -2.90 48.16
C GLU A 162 -24.81 -3.13 49.53
N ARG A 163 -26.04 -2.64 49.74
CA ARG A 163 -26.77 -2.79 51.01
C ARG A 163 -27.06 -4.24 51.35
N THR A 164 -27.38 -5.05 50.34
CA THR A 164 -27.65 -6.49 50.51
C THR A 164 -26.38 -7.34 50.60
N GLN A 165 -25.19 -6.74 50.50
CA GLN A 165 -23.90 -7.42 50.47
C GLN A 165 -23.85 -8.55 49.43
N SER A 166 -24.41 -8.32 48.25
CA SER A 166 -24.42 -9.31 47.17
C SER A 166 -23.00 -9.67 46.72
N THR A 167 -22.77 -10.95 46.44
CA THR A 167 -21.50 -11.45 45.90
C THR A 167 -21.17 -10.87 44.51
N TYR A 168 -22.17 -10.34 43.79
CA TYR A 168 -22.00 -9.78 42.45
C TYR A 168 -21.71 -8.27 42.47
N PHE A 169 -21.83 -7.59 43.61
CA PHE A 169 -21.53 -6.16 43.72
C PHE A 169 -20.07 -5.81 43.32
N PRO A 170 -19.03 -6.56 43.73
CA PRO A 170 -17.67 -6.30 43.28
C PRO A 170 -17.51 -6.40 41.75
N ALA A 171 -18.15 -7.40 41.12
CA ALA A 171 -18.12 -7.58 39.67
C ALA A 171 -18.83 -6.44 38.94
N PHE A 172 -19.97 -5.97 39.46
CA PHE A 172 -20.67 -4.80 38.94
C PHE A 172 -19.81 -3.53 39.00
N LYS A 173 -19.16 -3.28 40.14
CA LYS A 173 -18.24 -2.14 40.30
C LYS A 173 -17.03 -2.23 39.38
N ALA A 174 -16.44 -3.41 39.23
CA ALA A 174 -15.34 -3.65 38.30
C ALA A 174 -15.75 -3.38 36.85
N MET A 175 -16.92 -3.87 36.43
CA MET A 175 -17.48 -3.63 35.10
C MET A 175 -17.67 -2.13 34.80
N ILE A 176 -18.19 -1.34 35.74
CA ILE A 176 -18.30 0.12 35.57
C ILE A 176 -16.91 0.75 35.43
N GLN A 177 -15.95 0.33 36.25
CA GLN A 177 -14.59 0.84 36.20
C GLN A 177 -13.92 0.52 34.85
N ASP A 178 -14.08 -0.70 34.34
CA ASP A 178 -13.57 -1.12 33.04
C ASP A 178 -14.13 -0.25 31.90
N VAL A 179 -15.44 0.05 31.93
CA VAL A 179 -16.09 0.94 30.94
C VAL A 179 -15.54 2.35 31.04
N VAL A 180 -15.38 2.91 32.24
CA VAL A 180 -14.83 4.26 32.44
C VAL A 180 -13.40 4.35 31.89
N THR A 181 -12.56 3.37 32.21
CA THR A 181 -11.18 3.32 31.71
C THR A 181 -11.12 3.18 30.20
N ALA A 182 -11.92 2.28 29.61
CA ALA A 182 -12.00 2.10 28.17
C ALA A 182 -12.56 3.33 27.44
N LEU A 183 -13.52 4.05 28.04
CA LEU A 183 -14.07 5.28 27.48
C LEU A 183 -13.04 6.41 27.49
N GLU A 184 -12.27 6.56 28.57
CA GLU A 184 -11.19 7.55 28.65
C GLU A 184 -10.12 7.29 27.58
N GLU A 185 -9.76 6.02 27.39
CA GLU A 185 -8.88 5.56 26.32
C GLU A 185 -9.45 5.91 24.94
N ALA A 186 -10.65 5.46 24.61
CA ALA A 186 -11.28 5.67 23.31
C ALA A 186 -11.46 7.16 23.00
N ARG A 187 -11.81 7.98 24.00
CA ARG A 187 -11.94 9.44 23.86
C ARG A 187 -10.62 10.09 23.49
N ASN A 188 -9.53 9.72 24.19
CA ASN A 188 -8.21 10.27 23.94
C ASN A 188 -7.72 9.89 22.53
N ILE A 189 -7.86 8.62 22.14
CA ILE A 189 -7.43 8.13 20.83
C ILE A 189 -8.23 8.81 19.72
N ASN A 190 -9.57 8.76 19.79
CA ASN A 190 -10.45 9.39 18.79
C ASN A 190 -10.13 10.89 18.62
N SER A 191 -9.87 11.60 19.71
CA SER A 191 -9.54 13.03 19.65
C SER A 191 -8.19 13.30 18.98
N ASN A 192 -7.19 12.44 19.22
CA ASN A 192 -5.86 12.57 18.62
C ASN A 192 -5.79 12.05 17.17
N LEU A 193 -6.66 11.13 16.76
CA LEU A 193 -6.73 10.64 15.37
C LEU A 193 -7.46 11.61 14.42
N LYS A 194 -8.35 12.47 14.93
CA LYS A 194 -9.10 13.45 14.11
C LYS A 194 -8.26 14.26 13.11
N PRO A 195 -7.06 14.78 13.45
CA PRO A 195 -6.23 15.53 12.51
C PRO A 195 -5.79 14.71 11.29
N LEU A 196 -5.67 13.38 11.40
CA LEU A 196 -5.27 12.51 10.29
C LEU A 196 -6.33 12.43 9.19
N LYS A 197 -7.61 12.63 9.55
CA LYS A 197 -8.73 12.44 8.63
C LYS A 197 -8.54 13.23 7.33
N ARG A 198 -8.26 14.53 7.44
CA ARG A 198 -8.08 15.40 6.28
C ARG A 198 -6.87 14.98 5.44
N THR A 199 -5.72 14.74 6.07
CA THR A 199 -4.50 14.33 5.34
C THR A 199 -4.66 12.98 4.64
N MET A 200 -5.46 12.07 5.20
CA MET A 200 -5.77 10.79 4.56
C MET A 200 -6.74 10.95 3.40
N GLU A 201 -7.79 11.75 3.56
CA GLU A 201 -8.72 12.09 2.48
C GLU A 201 -7.99 12.79 1.32
N ASP A 202 -7.05 13.69 1.62
CA ASP A 202 -6.23 14.38 0.62
C ASP A 202 -5.36 13.37 -0.17
N VAL A 203 -4.75 12.38 0.51
CA VAL A 203 -3.97 11.32 -0.15
C VAL A 203 -4.87 10.37 -0.94
N GLU A 204 -5.98 9.90 -0.36
CA GLU A 204 -6.92 8.97 -0.99
C GLU A 204 -7.59 9.56 -2.24
N GLY A 205 -7.88 10.86 -2.22
CA GLY A 205 -8.45 11.59 -3.35
C GLY A 205 -7.46 12.01 -4.43
N ALA A 206 -6.16 11.99 -4.16
CA ALA A 206 -5.12 12.31 -5.13
C ALA A 206 -4.83 11.13 -6.07
N GLU A 207 -4.44 11.42 -7.30
CA GLU A 207 -3.79 10.42 -8.15
C GLU A 207 -2.41 10.08 -7.58
N LEU A 208 -1.91 8.87 -7.85
CA LEU A 208 -0.66 8.40 -7.25
C LEU A 208 0.52 9.34 -7.56
N ASN A 209 0.65 9.78 -8.81
CA ASN A 209 1.66 10.75 -9.27
C ASN A 209 1.64 12.09 -8.51
N GLU A 210 0.49 12.48 -7.96
CA GLU A 210 0.31 13.69 -7.16
C GLU A 210 0.44 13.43 -5.65
N ALA A 211 0.47 12.18 -5.21
CA ALA A 211 0.51 11.81 -3.79
C ALA A 211 1.86 12.13 -3.13
N GLY A 212 2.97 12.18 -3.89
CA GLY A 212 4.33 12.34 -3.36
C GLY A 212 4.50 13.49 -2.32
N PRO A 213 4.11 14.73 -2.65
CA PRO A 213 4.15 15.87 -1.72
C PRO A 213 3.27 15.73 -0.47
N LEU A 214 2.26 14.85 -0.49
CA LEU A 214 1.31 14.64 0.60
C LEU A 214 1.80 13.61 1.63
N LEU A 215 2.73 12.74 1.25
CA LEU A 215 3.24 11.65 2.11
C LEU A 215 3.99 12.17 3.35
N ALA A 216 4.86 13.17 3.18
CA ALA A 216 5.60 13.75 4.30
C ALA A 216 4.69 14.45 5.33
N PRO A 217 3.74 15.32 4.93
CA PRO A 217 2.72 15.84 5.82
C PRO A 217 1.91 14.76 6.54
N LEU A 218 1.46 13.72 5.82
CA LEU A 218 0.72 12.61 6.42
C LEU A 218 1.54 11.92 7.51
N MET A 219 2.76 11.50 7.20
CA MET A 219 3.64 10.82 8.15
C MET A 219 4.01 11.69 9.35
N ARG A 220 4.15 13.00 9.14
CA ARG A 220 4.33 13.96 10.23
C ARG A 220 3.15 13.99 11.19
N VAL A 221 1.92 13.97 10.68
CA VAL A 221 0.72 13.89 11.53
C VAL A 221 0.68 12.56 12.28
N VAL A 222 1.02 11.44 11.64
CA VAL A 222 1.13 10.13 12.30
C VAL A 222 2.12 10.16 13.47
N ALA A 223 3.30 10.76 13.28
CA ALA A 223 4.29 10.96 14.34
C ALA A 223 3.76 11.85 15.49
N LEU A 224 2.98 12.89 15.17
CA LEU A 224 2.33 13.74 16.18
C LEU A 224 1.24 12.99 16.97
N VAL A 225 0.48 12.09 16.34
CA VAL A 225 -0.49 11.23 17.04
C VAL A 225 0.23 10.32 18.03
N TRP A 226 1.30 9.64 17.59
CA TRP A 226 2.14 8.82 18.46
C TRP A 226 2.67 9.61 19.66
N ARG A 227 3.13 10.85 19.42
CA ARG A 227 3.64 11.72 20.48
C ARG A 227 2.54 12.21 21.43
N ASN A 228 1.35 12.56 20.95
CA ASN A 228 0.38 13.26 21.79
C ASN A 228 -0.66 12.32 22.44
N SER A 229 -0.88 11.11 21.90
CA SER A 229 -1.83 10.16 22.46
C SER A 229 -1.14 9.12 23.35
N ARG A 230 -1.29 9.28 24.66
CA ARG A 230 -0.75 8.33 25.66
C ARG A 230 -1.22 6.89 25.47
N PHE A 231 -2.46 6.70 25.01
CA PHE A 231 -3.02 5.36 24.82
C PHE A 231 -2.73 4.80 23.42
N TYR A 232 -2.57 5.65 22.40
CA TYR A 232 -2.23 5.17 21.05
C TYR A 232 -0.74 4.82 20.88
N ARG A 233 0.10 5.30 21.80
CA ARG A 233 1.56 5.11 21.80
C ARG A 233 1.95 3.68 22.20
N THR A 234 1.50 2.71 21.41
CA THR A 234 1.81 1.28 21.56
C THR A 234 2.17 0.71 20.19
N PRO A 235 3.26 -0.07 20.04
CA PRO A 235 3.69 -0.66 18.77
C PRO A 235 2.56 -1.34 18.00
N GLU A 236 1.67 -2.06 18.68
CA GLU A 236 0.59 -2.82 18.07
C GLU A 236 -0.39 -1.93 17.28
N ARG A 237 -0.73 -0.76 17.84
CA ARG A 237 -1.70 0.18 17.25
C ARG A 237 -1.11 0.98 16.10
N ILE A 238 0.10 1.49 16.28
CA ILE A 238 0.76 2.26 15.22
C ILE A 238 1.07 1.37 14.01
N VAL A 239 1.40 0.10 14.23
CA VAL A 239 1.61 -0.87 13.15
C VAL A 239 0.32 -1.09 12.36
N VAL A 240 -0.85 -1.18 13.01
CA VAL A 240 -2.16 -1.27 12.32
C VAL A 240 -2.32 -0.09 11.36
N LEU A 241 -2.19 1.14 11.86
CA LEU A 241 -2.36 2.33 11.03
C LEU A 241 -1.36 2.40 9.88
N LEU A 242 -0.08 2.12 10.13
CA LEU A 242 0.94 2.16 9.09
C LEU A 242 0.71 1.09 8.02
N ARG A 243 0.24 -0.11 8.40
CA ARG A 243 -0.16 -1.16 7.45
C ARG A 243 -1.35 -0.74 6.61
N GLU A 244 -2.33 -0.08 7.20
CA GLU A 244 -3.47 0.45 6.45
C GLU A 244 -3.04 1.55 5.46
N ILE A 245 -2.09 2.41 5.83
CA ILE A 245 -1.52 3.41 4.89
C ILE A 245 -0.79 2.70 3.74
N CYS A 246 -0.03 1.65 4.02
CA CYS A 246 0.56 0.82 2.97
C CYS A 246 -0.51 0.21 2.05
N ASN A 247 -1.65 -0.24 2.59
CA ASN A 247 -2.74 -0.80 1.80
C ASN A 247 -3.36 0.22 0.85
N LEU A 248 -3.56 1.46 1.32
CA LEU A 248 -4.03 2.57 0.50
C LEU A 248 -3.08 2.84 -0.67
N LEU A 249 -1.77 2.91 -0.41
CA LEU A 249 -0.78 3.12 -1.47
C LEU A 249 -0.72 1.98 -2.48
N ILE A 250 -0.86 0.72 -2.02
CA ILE A 250 -0.95 -0.45 -2.92
C ILE A 250 -2.21 -0.34 -3.79
N GLN A 251 -3.35 0.04 -3.20
CA GLN A 251 -4.59 0.23 -3.96
C GLN A 251 -4.43 1.31 -5.03
N GLN A 252 -3.88 2.47 -4.67
CA GLN A 252 -3.64 3.56 -5.62
C GLN A 252 -2.64 3.17 -6.71
N ALA A 253 -1.56 2.47 -6.36
CA ALA A 253 -0.59 1.96 -7.32
C ALA A 253 -1.21 0.99 -8.32
N ARG A 254 -2.07 0.08 -7.87
CA ARG A 254 -2.79 -0.85 -8.74
C ARG A 254 -3.74 -0.13 -9.71
N LEU A 255 -4.44 0.91 -9.23
CA LEU A 255 -5.32 1.73 -10.06
C LEU A 255 -4.53 2.54 -11.10
N PHE A 256 -3.41 3.14 -10.70
CA PHE A 256 -2.57 3.97 -11.56
C PHE A 256 -1.83 3.17 -12.64
N ILE A 257 -1.27 2.02 -12.28
CA ILE A 257 -0.56 1.13 -13.21
C ILE A 257 -1.55 0.43 -14.15
N ASN A 258 -2.73 0.06 -13.64
CA ASN A 258 -3.73 -0.79 -14.30
C ASN A 258 -3.18 -2.16 -14.72
N ALA A 259 -3.41 -3.18 -13.89
CA ALA A 259 -2.93 -4.54 -14.10
C ALA A 259 -3.35 -5.18 -15.45
N GLU A 260 -4.53 -4.82 -15.97
CA GLU A 260 -5.08 -5.44 -17.19
C GLU A 260 -4.43 -4.90 -18.47
N GLU A 261 -3.90 -3.67 -18.39
CA GLU A 261 -3.37 -2.92 -19.53
C GLU A 261 -1.86 -2.73 -19.47
N VAL A 262 -1.20 -2.88 -18.30
CA VAL A 262 0.23 -2.56 -18.14
C VAL A 262 1.16 -3.33 -19.08
N LEU A 263 0.80 -4.56 -19.47
CA LEU A 263 1.57 -5.37 -20.43
C LEU A 263 1.08 -5.21 -21.88
N LYS A 264 0.02 -4.44 -22.10
CA LYS A 264 -0.63 -4.22 -23.40
C LYS A 264 -0.41 -2.77 -23.86
N GLY A 265 -0.47 -2.54 -25.17
CA GLY A 265 -0.29 -1.19 -25.72
C GLY A 265 1.17 -0.75 -25.77
N GLU A 266 1.42 0.54 -25.50
CA GLU A 266 2.74 1.16 -25.67
C GLU A 266 3.65 0.92 -24.46
N ALA A 267 4.65 0.06 -24.62
CA ALA A 267 5.56 -0.34 -23.54
C ALA A 267 6.35 0.83 -22.94
N GLU A 268 6.69 1.86 -23.72
CA GLU A 268 7.42 3.04 -23.22
C GLU A 268 6.59 3.88 -22.24
N GLU A 269 5.30 4.12 -22.56
CA GLU A 269 4.38 4.84 -21.69
C GLU A 269 4.10 4.04 -20.41
N ASN A 270 3.84 2.74 -20.55
CA ASN A 270 3.60 1.86 -19.41
C ASN A 270 4.83 1.78 -18.49
N LEU A 271 6.03 1.75 -19.06
CA LEU A 271 7.28 1.76 -18.29
C LEU A 271 7.43 3.05 -17.48
N ALA A 272 7.10 4.21 -18.08
CA ALA A 272 7.13 5.49 -17.37
C ALA A 272 6.16 5.49 -16.17
N ARG A 273 4.92 5.03 -16.37
CA ARG A 273 3.91 4.90 -15.30
C ARG A 273 4.36 3.95 -14.19
N VAL A 274 4.89 2.77 -14.52
CA VAL A 274 5.41 1.80 -13.54
C VAL A 274 6.56 2.40 -12.72
N ARG A 275 7.50 3.10 -13.38
CA ARG A 275 8.62 3.77 -12.70
C ARG A 275 8.16 4.87 -11.76
N GLU A 276 7.18 5.66 -12.17
CA GLU A 276 6.59 6.69 -11.32
C GLU A 276 5.94 6.07 -10.07
N ALA A 277 5.14 5.02 -10.25
CA ALA A 277 4.56 4.29 -9.12
C ALA A 277 5.63 3.74 -8.16
N LEU A 278 6.67 3.08 -8.68
CA LEU A 278 7.79 2.60 -7.87
C LEU A 278 8.52 3.73 -7.13
N SER A 279 8.70 4.87 -7.77
CA SER A 279 9.31 6.06 -7.17
C SER A 279 8.51 6.52 -5.94
N ILE A 280 7.18 6.57 -6.05
CA ILE A 280 6.29 7.02 -4.96
C ILE A 280 6.23 6.00 -3.81
N LEU A 281 6.18 4.70 -4.12
CA LEU A 281 6.23 3.64 -3.09
C LEU A 281 7.56 3.68 -2.32
N ARG A 282 8.68 3.89 -3.02
CA ARG A 282 10.01 4.05 -2.41
C ARG A 282 10.13 5.37 -1.64
N LEU A 283 9.52 6.44 -2.12
CA LEU A 283 9.44 7.72 -1.41
C LEU A 283 8.70 7.59 -0.08
N PHE A 284 7.58 6.85 -0.03
CA PHE A 284 6.89 6.60 1.22
C PHE A 284 7.80 5.91 2.25
N ARG A 285 8.58 4.93 1.80
CA ARG A 285 9.57 4.24 2.63
C ARG A 285 10.62 5.21 3.18
N SER A 286 11.19 6.08 2.34
CA SER A 286 12.20 7.04 2.78
C SER A 286 11.60 8.05 3.78
N VAL A 287 10.40 8.56 3.51
CA VAL A 287 9.67 9.47 4.41
C VAL A 287 9.41 8.82 5.77
N TYR A 288 9.02 7.54 5.79
CA TYR A 288 8.86 6.79 7.04
C TYR A 288 10.18 6.69 7.82
N GLU A 289 11.28 6.37 7.16
CA GLU A 289 12.60 6.24 7.80
C GLU A 289 13.10 7.58 8.36
N GLU A 290 12.86 8.68 7.62
CA GLU A 290 13.16 10.05 8.06
C GLU A 290 12.35 10.43 9.30
N GLU A 291 11.03 10.24 9.30
CA GLU A 291 10.20 10.55 10.47
C GLU A 291 10.52 9.64 11.66
N ARG A 292 10.78 8.34 11.43
CA ARG A 292 11.23 7.41 12.48
C ARG A 292 12.51 7.89 13.15
N ALA A 293 13.49 8.35 12.36
CA ALA A 293 14.75 8.89 12.88
C ALA A 293 14.55 10.23 13.61
N ALA A 294 13.54 11.01 13.23
CA ALA A 294 13.20 12.29 13.86
C ALA A 294 12.40 12.17 15.16
N LEU A 295 11.75 11.04 15.45
CA LEU A 295 10.93 10.84 16.66
C LEU A 295 11.60 11.26 17.98
N PRO A 296 12.88 10.91 18.27
CA PRO A 296 13.53 11.30 19.51
C PRO A 296 13.70 12.83 19.66
N SER A 297 13.88 13.54 18.54
CA SER A 297 14.03 15.00 18.52
C SER A 297 12.71 15.74 18.76
N LEU A 298 11.58 15.14 18.38
CA LEU A 298 10.24 15.71 18.54
C LEU A 298 9.83 15.83 20.02
N ARG A 299 10.52 15.10 20.90
CA ARG A 299 10.33 15.08 22.36
C ARG A 299 11.14 16.16 23.08
N LYS A 300 12.39 16.42 22.67
CA LYS A 300 13.26 17.43 23.30
C LYS A 300 12.66 18.84 23.34
N GLY A 301 11.73 19.17 22.44
CA GLY A 301 11.04 20.46 22.45
C GLY A 301 9.98 20.64 23.53
N ILE A 302 9.65 19.58 24.30
CA ILE A 302 8.60 19.60 25.35
C ILE A 302 9.21 19.37 26.74
N ASP A 303 10.23 18.51 26.85
CA ASP A 303 10.88 18.19 28.14
C ASP A 303 11.67 19.37 28.75
N ASP A 304 11.83 20.49 28.02
CA ASP A 304 12.37 21.76 28.53
C ASP A 304 11.34 22.54 29.40
N ASP A 305 10.08 22.09 29.46
CA ASP A 305 9.00 22.65 30.28
C ASP A 305 8.54 21.64 31.37
N GLY A 306 9.49 21.21 32.21
CA GLY A 306 9.25 20.92 33.64
C GLY A 306 8.35 19.75 34.08
N GLY A 307 8.06 18.75 33.24
CA GLY A 307 7.24 17.58 33.63
C GLY A 307 8.02 16.27 33.70
N ASP A 308 8.64 15.97 34.84
CA ASP A 308 9.11 14.63 35.20
C ASP A 308 7.90 13.71 35.44
N ASP A 309 7.54 12.89 34.44
CA ASP A 309 6.66 11.75 34.65
C ASP A 309 7.35 10.48 34.12
N GLY A 310 8.18 9.91 35.00
CA GLY A 310 8.64 8.53 35.21
C GLY A 310 8.20 7.33 34.35
N GLY A 311 7.80 7.48 33.09
CA GLY A 311 7.44 6.38 32.18
C GLY A 311 8.59 5.99 31.25
N GLY A 312 9.58 5.25 31.76
CA GLY A 312 10.68 4.69 30.96
C GLY A 312 10.24 3.48 30.11
N GLY A 313 9.51 3.74 29.01
CA GLY A 313 9.16 2.75 28.00
C GLY A 313 9.63 3.20 26.62
N ASP A 314 10.13 2.28 25.81
CA ASP A 314 10.81 2.52 24.53
C ASP A 314 10.15 3.60 23.66
N ASP A 315 10.88 4.69 23.43
CA ASP A 315 10.34 6.00 23.00
C ASP A 315 10.21 6.16 21.48
N GLY A 316 10.61 5.14 20.73
CA GLY A 316 10.58 5.12 19.28
C GLY A 316 9.55 4.15 18.73
N TRP A 317 9.48 4.10 17.41
CA TRP A 317 8.90 2.95 16.71
C TRP A 317 9.87 1.78 16.80
N ASP A 318 9.90 1.10 17.96
CA ASP A 318 10.69 -0.11 18.18
C ASP A 318 9.89 -1.36 17.82
N PHE A 319 9.82 -1.59 16.51
CA PHE A 319 9.30 -2.81 15.93
C PHE A 319 10.05 -3.08 14.62
N PRO A 320 10.15 -4.34 14.19
CA PRO A 320 10.86 -4.65 12.97
C PRO A 320 10.08 -4.09 11.75
N PRO A 321 10.75 -3.49 10.75
CA PRO A 321 10.07 -2.86 9.61
C PRO A 321 9.13 -3.81 8.86
N ASN A 322 9.43 -5.11 8.85
CA ASN A 322 8.58 -6.14 8.22
C ASN A 322 7.17 -6.22 8.84
N ALA A 323 6.98 -5.81 10.10
CA ALA A 323 5.68 -5.74 10.75
C ALA A 323 4.73 -4.78 10.02
N VAL A 324 5.28 -3.74 9.40
CA VAL A 324 4.54 -2.74 8.61
C VAL A 324 4.62 -3.06 7.12
N PHE A 325 5.83 -3.25 6.60
CA PHE A 325 6.11 -3.19 5.17
C PHE A 325 6.06 -4.52 4.44
N SER A 326 5.89 -5.66 5.12
CA SER A 326 5.94 -6.99 4.46
C SER A 326 5.07 -7.10 3.20
N ARG A 327 3.84 -6.56 3.23
CA ARG A 327 2.94 -6.56 2.05
C ARG A 327 3.38 -5.54 0.99
N LEU A 328 3.80 -4.35 1.40
CA LEU A 328 4.28 -3.29 0.50
C LEU A 328 5.56 -3.69 -0.23
N ASP A 329 6.49 -4.30 0.48
CA ASP A 329 7.78 -4.76 -0.05
C ASP A 329 7.54 -5.85 -1.11
N ARG A 330 6.72 -6.86 -0.80
CA ARG A 330 6.33 -7.90 -1.79
C ARG A 330 5.64 -7.31 -3.03
N PHE A 331 4.78 -6.31 -2.83
CA PHE A 331 4.13 -5.63 -3.95
C PHE A 331 5.12 -4.82 -4.78
N THR A 332 6.06 -4.11 -4.13
CA THR A 332 7.10 -3.32 -4.80
C THR A 332 8.05 -4.21 -5.59
N GLU A 333 8.42 -5.39 -5.05
CA GLU A 333 9.18 -6.41 -5.78
C GLU A 333 8.41 -6.87 -7.03
N ARG A 334 7.11 -7.20 -6.89
CA ARG A 334 6.30 -7.60 -8.03
C ARG A 334 6.20 -6.50 -9.11
N VAL A 335 6.03 -5.24 -8.72
CA VAL A 335 6.03 -4.11 -9.67
C VAL A 335 7.40 -3.93 -10.31
N THR A 336 8.49 -4.22 -9.59
CA THR A 336 9.86 -4.22 -10.14
C THR A 336 10.04 -5.32 -11.18
N ASP A 337 9.49 -6.52 -10.97
CA ASP A 337 9.48 -7.58 -11.99
C ASP A 337 8.78 -7.11 -13.29
N VAL A 338 7.65 -6.40 -13.15
CA VAL A 338 6.94 -5.80 -14.30
C VAL A 338 7.77 -4.71 -14.97
N GLU A 339 8.47 -3.87 -14.20
CA GLU A 339 9.41 -2.88 -14.74
C GLU A 339 10.48 -3.56 -15.61
N GLU A 340 11.11 -4.63 -15.13
CA GLU A 340 12.15 -5.36 -15.86
C GLU A 340 11.64 -5.95 -17.18
N LEU A 341 10.40 -6.47 -17.19
CA LEU A 341 9.76 -6.97 -18.41
C LEU A 341 9.54 -5.85 -19.42
N LEU A 342 9.04 -4.69 -18.98
CA LEU A 342 8.79 -3.55 -19.85
C LEU A 342 10.09 -2.93 -20.38
N VAL A 343 11.14 -2.82 -19.55
CA VAL A 343 12.48 -2.41 -20.00
C VAL A 343 12.97 -3.32 -21.12
N THR A 344 12.84 -4.64 -20.92
CA THR A 344 13.21 -5.63 -21.93
C THR A 344 12.41 -5.47 -23.21
N ALA A 345 11.10 -5.25 -23.11
CA ALA A 345 10.23 -5.02 -24.27
C ALA A 345 10.63 -3.76 -25.05
N VAL A 346 10.83 -2.64 -24.37
CA VAL A 346 11.26 -1.37 -24.99
C VAL A 346 12.59 -1.54 -25.73
N ASP A 347 13.55 -2.24 -25.14
CA ASP A 347 14.83 -2.50 -25.80
C ASP A 347 14.67 -3.41 -27.03
N MET A 348 13.96 -4.52 -26.89
CA MET A 348 13.77 -5.49 -27.99
C MET A 348 12.89 -4.94 -29.13
N PHE A 349 12.02 -3.96 -28.86
CA PHE A 349 11.27 -3.27 -29.92
C PHE A 349 12.14 -2.34 -30.77
N LYS A 350 13.31 -1.89 -30.28
CA LYS A 350 14.26 -1.12 -31.10
C LYS A 350 14.83 -1.90 -32.28
N LEU A 351 14.80 -3.25 -32.22
CA LEU A 351 15.26 -4.14 -33.29
C LEU A 351 14.55 -3.88 -34.63
N GLU A 352 13.32 -3.35 -34.61
CA GLU A 352 12.57 -2.99 -35.81
C GLU A 352 13.35 -2.05 -36.74
N LYS A 353 14.17 -1.15 -36.16
CA LYS A 353 14.89 -0.10 -36.88
C LYS A 353 16.33 -0.47 -37.21
N ILE A 354 16.79 -1.66 -36.83
CA ILE A 354 18.19 -2.06 -37.02
C ILE A 354 18.38 -2.63 -38.43
N GLU A 355 19.14 -1.92 -39.24
CA GLU A 355 19.56 -2.37 -40.55
C GLU A 355 21.08 -2.49 -40.63
N ILE A 356 21.58 -3.72 -40.72
CA ILE A 356 23.01 -3.98 -40.86
C ILE A 356 23.42 -3.80 -42.32
N GLY A 357 24.34 -2.87 -42.56
CA GLY A 357 24.96 -2.65 -43.88
C GLY A 357 26.10 -3.64 -44.19
N GLY A 358 26.63 -3.59 -45.41
CA GLY A 358 27.80 -4.38 -45.83
C GLY A 358 27.50 -5.65 -46.61
N LEU A 359 28.53 -6.45 -46.91
CA LEU A 359 28.45 -7.61 -47.82
C LEU A 359 27.48 -8.69 -47.32
N ARG A 360 27.46 -8.94 -46.00
CA ARG A 360 26.52 -9.86 -45.33
C ARG A 360 25.34 -9.15 -44.69
N GLY A 361 25.26 -7.82 -44.82
CA GLY A 361 24.29 -6.99 -44.12
C GLY A 361 22.85 -7.47 -44.30
N ARG A 362 22.43 -7.77 -45.53
CA ARG A 362 21.07 -8.28 -45.82
C ARG A 362 20.71 -9.57 -45.05
N VAL A 363 21.65 -10.51 -44.94
CA VAL A 363 21.41 -11.78 -44.24
C VAL A 363 21.35 -11.55 -42.74
N LEU A 364 22.22 -10.68 -42.21
CA LEU A 364 22.23 -10.35 -40.79
C LEU A 364 21.00 -9.53 -40.37
N SER A 365 20.58 -8.55 -41.17
CA SER A 365 19.34 -7.80 -40.96
C SER A 365 18.13 -8.73 -40.98
N GLN A 366 18.06 -9.68 -41.91
CA GLN A 366 16.96 -10.66 -41.94
C GLN A 366 16.91 -11.47 -40.63
N ARG A 367 18.05 -11.92 -40.10
CA ARG A 367 18.10 -12.63 -38.82
C ARG A 367 17.62 -11.76 -37.66
N VAL A 368 17.98 -10.46 -37.66
CA VAL A 368 17.46 -9.52 -36.65
C VAL A 368 15.95 -9.36 -36.76
N CYS A 369 15.40 -9.26 -37.97
CA CYS A 369 13.94 -9.25 -38.20
C CYS A 369 13.28 -10.53 -37.69
N ASP A 370 13.87 -11.69 -37.94
CA ASP A 370 13.33 -12.98 -37.48
C ASP A 370 13.31 -13.06 -35.94
N ILE A 371 14.36 -12.56 -35.27
CA ILE A 371 14.43 -12.46 -33.79
C ILE A 371 13.37 -11.49 -33.28
N HIS A 372 13.22 -10.33 -33.93
CA HIS A 372 12.23 -9.34 -33.54
C HIS A 372 10.80 -9.89 -33.64
N GLN A 373 10.48 -10.61 -34.72
CA GLN A 373 9.17 -11.26 -34.88
C GLN A 373 8.93 -12.33 -33.79
N GLN A 374 9.93 -13.18 -33.53
CA GLN A 374 9.83 -14.18 -32.45
C GLN A 374 9.58 -13.52 -31.09
N PHE A 375 10.27 -12.41 -30.81
CA PHE A 375 10.07 -11.65 -29.59
C PHE A 375 8.67 -11.03 -29.52
N GLN A 376 8.16 -10.46 -30.61
CA GLN A 376 6.79 -9.90 -30.66
C GLN A 376 5.74 -10.97 -30.36
N GLU A 377 5.87 -12.16 -30.94
CA GLU A 377 4.96 -13.28 -30.69
C GLU A 377 5.04 -13.76 -29.23
N LEU A 378 6.25 -13.89 -28.69
CA LEU A 378 6.51 -14.27 -27.30
C LEU A 378 5.91 -13.25 -26.31
N PHE A 379 6.20 -11.96 -26.50
CA PHE A 379 5.69 -10.90 -25.64
C PHE A 379 4.17 -10.76 -25.76
N GLY A 380 3.62 -10.88 -26.97
CA GLY A 380 2.17 -10.89 -27.21
C GLY A 380 1.46 -12.02 -26.45
N GLN A 381 1.95 -13.25 -26.56
CA GLN A 381 1.41 -14.40 -25.81
C GLN A 381 1.51 -14.22 -24.30
N PHE A 382 2.58 -13.59 -23.82
CA PHE A 382 2.76 -13.27 -22.40
C PHE A 382 1.76 -12.19 -21.94
N ALA A 383 1.54 -11.15 -22.74
CA ALA A 383 0.61 -10.06 -22.45
C ALA A 383 -0.88 -10.46 -22.51
N GLU A 384 -1.21 -11.51 -23.28
CA GLU A 384 -2.58 -12.05 -23.40
C GLU A 384 -3.00 -12.95 -22.23
N LYS A 385 -2.10 -13.24 -21.28
CA LYS A 385 -2.41 -14.04 -20.09
C LYS A 385 -3.52 -13.36 -19.27
N THR A 386 -4.45 -14.17 -18.76
CA THR A 386 -5.67 -13.69 -18.08
C THR A 386 -5.49 -13.41 -16.60
N TYR A 387 -4.34 -13.77 -16.02
CA TYR A 387 -4.08 -13.50 -14.61
C TYR A 387 -3.70 -12.04 -14.38
N ASP A 388 -3.89 -11.57 -13.14
CA ASP A 388 -3.40 -10.27 -12.70
C ASP A 388 -1.88 -10.31 -12.46
N CYS A 389 -1.11 -9.60 -13.27
CA CYS A 389 0.35 -9.55 -13.14
C CYS A 389 0.82 -8.85 -11.84
N LEU A 390 -0.01 -7.98 -11.25
CA LEU A 390 0.27 -7.26 -10.00
C LEU A 390 -0.18 -8.04 -8.75
N ASP A 391 -0.77 -9.24 -8.89
CA ASP A 391 -1.15 -10.09 -7.76
C ASP A 391 0.07 -10.84 -7.20
N VAL A 392 0.53 -10.41 -6.03
CA VAL A 392 1.66 -10.99 -5.29
C VAL A 392 1.48 -12.44 -4.82
N THR A 393 0.26 -12.98 -4.90
CA THR A 393 -0.02 -14.39 -4.56
C THR A 393 0.02 -15.32 -5.77
N ASN A 394 0.11 -14.75 -6.98
CA ASN A 394 0.13 -15.52 -8.21
C ASN A 394 1.53 -16.10 -8.50
N GLU A 395 1.67 -17.41 -8.34
CA GLU A 395 2.90 -18.16 -8.68
C GLU A 395 3.05 -18.47 -10.18
N GLU A 396 1.96 -18.41 -10.96
CA GLU A 396 2.00 -18.67 -12.40
C GLU A 396 2.75 -17.55 -13.12
N PHE A 397 2.50 -16.29 -12.72
CA PHE A 397 3.24 -15.13 -13.20
C PHE A 397 4.75 -15.32 -13.04
N GLU A 398 5.21 -15.73 -11.86
CA GLU A 398 6.65 -15.90 -11.60
C GLU A 398 7.27 -17.01 -12.47
N LYS A 399 6.52 -18.09 -12.71
CA LYS A 399 6.96 -19.18 -13.60
C LYS A 399 7.06 -18.68 -15.04
N ASP A 400 6.05 -17.96 -15.50
CA ASP A 400 6.01 -17.43 -16.86
C ASP A 400 7.08 -16.35 -17.08
N VAL A 401 7.35 -15.49 -16.09
CA VAL A 401 8.46 -14.51 -16.14
C VAL A 401 9.82 -15.20 -16.25
N ARG A 402 10.05 -16.27 -15.48
CA ARG A 402 11.31 -17.04 -15.60
C ARG A 402 11.46 -17.66 -16.98
N ASN A 403 10.39 -18.24 -17.52
CA ASN A 403 10.41 -18.82 -18.86
C ASN A 403 10.63 -17.76 -19.95
N PHE A 404 9.99 -16.59 -19.80
CA PHE A 404 10.20 -15.44 -20.67
C PHE A 404 11.66 -14.98 -20.67
N LYS A 405 12.26 -14.80 -19.48
CA LYS A 405 13.66 -14.41 -19.32
C LYS A 405 14.62 -15.39 -20.02
N ILE A 406 14.38 -16.71 -19.92
CA ILE A 406 15.20 -17.72 -20.60
C ILE A 406 15.14 -17.57 -22.13
N GLN A 407 13.97 -17.28 -22.71
CA GLN A 407 13.83 -17.09 -24.15
C GLN A 407 14.42 -15.76 -24.64
N VAL A 408 14.32 -14.71 -23.82
CA VAL A 408 15.00 -13.44 -24.06
C VAL A 408 16.51 -13.61 -24.03
N ASP A 409 17.06 -14.36 -23.07
CA ASP A 409 18.50 -14.65 -23.01
C ASP A 409 19.00 -15.38 -24.26
N ASP A 410 18.20 -16.28 -24.84
CA ASP A 410 18.55 -16.92 -26.12
C ASP A 410 18.57 -15.91 -27.27
N SER A 411 17.56 -15.03 -27.33
CA SER A 411 17.51 -13.94 -28.31
C SER A 411 18.71 -13.01 -28.18
N ASP A 412 19.08 -12.63 -26.96
CA ASP A 412 20.25 -11.80 -26.67
C ASP A 412 21.55 -12.46 -27.12
N ARG A 413 21.75 -13.77 -26.89
CA ARG A 413 22.91 -14.51 -27.41
C ARG A 413 22.96 -14.53 -28.94
N GLN A 414 21.80 -14.68 -29.59
CA GLN A 414 21.73 -14.64 -31.04
C GLN A 414 22.08 -13.26 -31.58
N LEU A 415 21.61 -12.19 -30.93
CA LEU A 415 21.95 -10.80 -31.25
C LEU A 415 23.44 -10.50 -31.01
N GLY A 416 24.02 -10.97 -29.91
CA GLY A 416 25.47 -10.90 -29.64
C GLY A 416 26.29 -11.55 -30.76
N ALA A 417 25.91 -12.77 -31.17
CA ALA A 417 26.55 -13.45 -32.29
C ALA A 417 26.40 -12.70 -33.63
N ILE A 418 25.25 -12.06 -33.88
CA ILE A 418 25.03 -11.21 -35.06
C ILE A 418 25.94 -9.98 -34.99
N PHE A 419 26.04 -9.33 -33.83
CA PHE A 419 26.92 -8.20 -33.61
C PHE A 419 28.38 -8.58 -33.88
N CYS A 420 28.87 -9.69 -33.33
CA CYS A 420 30.24 -10.19 -33.58
C CYS A 420 30.50 -10.42 -35.08
N GLN A 421 29.54 -11.00 -35.80
CA GLN A 421 29.66 -11.24 -37.24
C GLN A 421 29.68 -9.93 -38.04
N ALA A 422 28.77 -8.99 -37.72
CA ALA A 422 28.73 -7.68 -38.35
C ALA A 422 29.99 -6.87 -38.08
N PHE A 423 30.50 -6.90 -36.85
CA PHE A 423 31.73 -6.24 -36.45
C PHE A 423 32.95 -6.85 -37.14
N ALA A 424 32.95 -8.18 -37.30
CA ALA A 424 34.02 -8.86 -38.00
C ALA A 424 34.12 -8.47 -39.49
N ASP A 425 32.99 -8.17 -40.12
CA ASP A 425 32.89 -7.72 -41.51
C ASP A 425 33.11 -6.19 -41.66
N ALA A 426 33.28 -5.44 -40.57
CA ALA A 426 33.55 -4.01 -40.62
C ALA A 426 34.95 -3.72 -41.16
N LEU A 427 35.01 -3.04 -42.32
CA LEU A 427 36.26 -2.74 -43.03
C LEU A 427 36.90 -1.41 -42.64
N SER A 428 36.17 -0.50 -41.97
CA SER A 428 36.70 0.77 -41.49
C SER A 428 36.20 1.10 -40.09
N VAL A 429 36.95 1.94 -39.39
CA VAL A 429 36.62 2.43 -38.04
C VAL A 429 35.27 3.14 -38.04
N GLU A 430 34.96 3.90 -39.10
CA GLU A 430 33.67 4.58 -39.26
C GLU A 430 32.49 3.58 -39.37
N HIS A 431 32.66 2.48 -40.11
CA HIS A 431 31.63 1.44 -40.20
C HIS A 431 31.42 0.74 -38.85
N ALA A 432 32.49 0.48 -38.11
CA ALA A 432 32.41 -0.14 -36.79
C ALA A 432 31.68 0.75 -35.78
N PHE A 433 31.96 2.07 -35.76
CA PHE A 433 31.22 3.01 -34.91
C PHE A 433 29.74 3.12 -35.32
N LYS A 434 29.44 3.18 -36.62
CA LYS A 434 28.04 3.15 -37.10
C LYS A 434 27.30 1.91 -36.63
N LEU A 435 27.94 0.73 -36.64
CA LEU A 435 27.36 -0.51 -36.13
C LEU A 435 27.06 -0.41 -34.63
N MET A 436 27.98 0.14 -33.85
CA MET A 436 27.79 0.33 -32.41
C MET A 436 26.67 1.32 -32.11
N ASP A 437 26.61 2.43 -32.84
CA ASP A 437 25.53 3.42 -32.72
C ASP A 437 24.17 2.83 -33.08
N MET A 438 24.09 1.94 -34.08
CA MET A 438 22.85 1.26 -34.46
C MET A 438 22.33 0.31 -33.39
N PHE A 439 23.22 -0.44 -32.71
CA PHE A 439 22.81 -1.30 -31.60
C PHE A 439 22.50 -0.47 -30.34
N GLY A 440 23.17 0.66 -30.12
CA GLY A 440 22.85 1.62 -29.06
C GLY A 440 22.75 0.97 -27.69
N SER A 441 21.60 1.15 -27.01
CA SER A 441 21.36 0.59 -25.67
C SER A 441 21.32 -0.94 -25.62
N LEU A 442 21.20 -1.64 -26.77
CA LEU A 442 21.30 -3.10 -26.79
C LEU A 442 22.69 -3.59 -26.39
N LEU A 443 23.73 -2.77 -26.59
CA LEU A 443 25.08 -3.07 -26.13
C LEU A 443 25.23 -2.94 -24.61
N GLU A 444 24.26 -2.36 -23.91
CA GLU A 444 24.24 -2.30 -22.44
C GLU A 444 23.65 -3.59 -21.83
N ARG A 445 22.99 -4.43 -22.65
CA ARG A 445 22.43 -5.71 -22.19
C ARG A 445 23.57 -6.67 -21.88
N PRO A 446 23.61 -7.31 -20.70
CA PRO A 446 24.80 -8.03 -20.21
C PRO A 446 25.39 -9.04 -21.20
N LEU A 447 24.55 -9.91 -21.79
CA LEU A 447 25.00 -10.96 -22.71
C LEU A 447 25.58 -10.40 -24.01
N ILE A 448 25.01 -9.31 -24.53
CA ILE A 448 25.48 -8.65 -25.75
C ILE A 448 26.74 -7.83 -25.43
N ALA A 449 26.77 -7.17 -24.27
CA ALA A 449 27.92 -6.41 -23.79
C ALA A 449 29.17 -7.29 -23.68
N ASP A 450 29.04 -8.49 -23.12
CA ASP A 450 30.13 -9.46 -23.00
C ASP A 450 30.73 -9.81 -24.37
N ASP A 451 29.88 -10.10 -25.35
CA ASP A 451 30.29 -10.40 -26.73
C ASP A 451 30.91 -9.17 -27.43
N ALA A 452 30.33 -7.99 -27.23
CA ALA A 452 30.81 -6.75 -27.84
C ALA A 452 32.17 -6.31 -27.27
N ASN A 453 32.40 -6.51 -25.97
CA ASN A 453 33.61 -6.11 -25.28
C ASN A 453 34.86 -6.83 -25.83
N VAL A 454 34.72 -8.07 -26.32
CA VAL A 454 35.80 -8.84 -26.96
C VAL A 454 36.33 -8.13 -28.21
N HIS A 455 35.51 -7.31 -28.87
CA HIS A 455 35.86 -6.63 -30.12
C HIS A 455 36.46 -5.23 -29.95
N LEU A 456 36.40 -4.65 -28.75
CA LEU A 456 36.98 -3.32 -28.48
C LEU A 456 38.49 -3.21 -28.76
N PRO A 457 39.36 -4.20 -28.43
CA PRO A 457 40.78 -4.13 -28.78
C PRO A 457 41.01 -4.09 -30.29
N ARG A 458 40.16 -4.77 -31.07
CA ARG A 458 40.21 -4.72 -32.54
C ARG A 458 39.82 -3.34 -33.04
N LEU A 459 38.82 -2.68 -32.43
CA LEU A 459 38.45 -1.30 -32.78
C LEU A 459 39.64 -0.35 -32.61
N VAL A 460 40.36 -0.46 -31.50
CA VAL A 460 41.58 0.32 -31.23
C VAL A 460 42.65 0.05 -32.29
N THR A 461 42.86 -1.23 -32.64
CA THR A 461 43.83 -1.62 -33.68
C THR A 461 43.45 -1.06 -35.05
N MET A 462 42.16 -1.07 -35.41
CA MET A 462 41.68 -0.48 -36.67
C MET A 462 41.92 1.03 -36.71
N PHE A 463 41.78 1.71 -35.58
CA PHE A 463 42.05 3.15 -35.49
C PHE A 463 43.54 3.47 -35.59
N ASP A 464 44.39 2.69 -34.94
CA ASP A 464 45.85 2.80 -35.07
C ASP A 464 46.30 2.64 -36.53
N GLN A 465 45.74 1.65 -37.25
CA GLN A 465 46.00 1.45 -38.68
C GLN A 465 45.51 2.62 -39.56
N ASP A 466 44.38 3.25 -39.22
CA ASP A 466 43.89 4.42 -39.94
C ASP A 466 44.77 5.66 -39.68
N LEU A 467 45.28 5.83 -38.46
CA LEU A 467 46.27 6.86 -38.12
C LEU A 467 47.59 6.66 -38.88
N ASP A 468 48.10 5.44 -38.95
CA ASP A 468 49.29 5.10 -39.73
C ASP A 468 49.07 5.39 -41.23
N SER A 469 47.89 5.04 -41.75
CA SER A 469 47.50 5.35 -43.12
C SER A 469 47.47 6.86 -43.38
N ALA A 470 46.91 7.64 -42.45
CA ALA A 470 46.89 9.10 -42.53
C ALA A 470 48.30 9.70 -42.48
N LYS A 471 49.18 9.15 -41.65
CA LYS A 471 50.60 9.53 -41.57
C LYS A 471 51.36 9.25 -42.87
N VAL A 472 51.11 8.10 -43.52
CA VAL A 472 51.70 7.77 -44.83
C VAL A 472 51.23 8.77 -45.90
N ILE A 473 49.93 9.09 -45.92
CA ILE A 473 49.36 10.10 -46.83
C ILE A 473 50.03 11.46 -46.59
N TYR A 474 50.22 11.85 -45.32
CA TYR A 474 50.89 13.08 -44.96
C TYR A 474 52.32 13.14 -45.47
N ASN A 475 53.13 12.12 -45.14
CA ASN A 475 54.54 12.06 -45.53
C ASN A 475 54.71 12.08 -47.05
N ARG A 476 53.85 11.38 -47.79
CA ARG A 476 53.88 11.38 -49.27
C ARG A 476 53.57 12.75 -49.85
N HIS A 477 52.59 13.46 -49.29
CA HIS A 477 52.23 14.82 -49.73
C HIS A 477 53.37 15.80 -49.49
N ILE A 478 53.97 15.78 -48.30
CA ILE A 478 55.14 16.61 -47.96
C ILE A 478 56.35 16.31 -48.85
N ALA A 479 56.64 15.04 -49.14
CA ALA A 479 57.71 14.67 -50.08
C ALA A 479 57.45 15.22 -51.49
N THR A 480 56.21 15.08 -51.98
CA THR A 480 55.82 15.57 -53.31
C THR A 480 55.89 17.10 -53.40
N GLU A 481 55.51 17.81 -52.33
CA GLU A 481 55.64 19.26 -52.25
C GLU A 481 57.11 19.71 -52.33
N LYS A 482 58.02 18.99 -51.66
CA LYS A 482 59.46 19.24 -51.74
C LYS A 482 60.00 19.03 -53.15
N ASP A 483 59.57 17.97 -53.84
CA ASP A 483 60.03 17.66 -55.20
C ASP A 483 59.50 18.65 -56.24
N LEU A 484 58.26 19.12 -56.09
CA LEU A 484 57.61 20.05 -57.03
C LEU A 484 57.86 21.53 -56.70
N GLY A 485 58.40 21.85 -55.51
CA GLY A 485 58.55 23.21 -55.00
C GLY A 485 57.22 23.93 -54.71
N ARG A 486 56.10 23.20 -54.72
CA ARG A 486 54.74 23.72 -54.48
C ARG A 486 53.81 22.59 -54.02
N PRO A 487 52.78 22.89 -53.19
CA PRO A 487 51.89 21.86 -52.68
C PRO A 487 51.05 21.25 -53.81
N PRO A 488 50.89 19.92 -53.86
CA PRO A 488 49.95 19.29 -54.78
C PRO A 488 48.53 19.62 -54.35
N VAL A 489 47.77 20.27 -55.24
CA VAL A 489 46.41 20.75 -55.00
C VAL A 489 45.42 20.19 -56.04
N SER A 490 44.14 20.14 -55.67
CA SER A 490 43.05 19.75 -56.57
C SER A 490 42.93 20.72 -57.76
N LYS A 491 42.34 20.23 -58.86
CA LYS A 491 42.12 21.06 -60.07
C LYS A 491 41.39 22.36 -59.70
N ASN A 492 41.86 23.47 -60.28
CA ASN A 492 41.31 24.83 -60.09
C ASN A 492 41.41 25.41 -58.66
N MET A 493 42.29 24.89 -57.79
CA MET A 493 42.56 25.50 -56.48
C MET A 493 43.86 26.33 -56.46
N PRO A 494 43.86 27.52 -55.83
CA PRO A 494 45.09 28.27 -55.54
C PRO A 494 46.01 27.47 -54.60
N TYR A 495 47.34 27.57 -54.78
CA TYR A 495 48.30 26.73 -54.06
C TYR A 495 48.22 26.84 -52.53
N VAL A 496 48.16 28.06 -51.98
CA VAL A 496 48.09 28.28 -50.52
C VAL A 496 46.76 27.76 -49.95
N ALA A 497 45.64 28.15 -50.57
CA ALA A 497 44.32 27.73 -50.11
C ALA A 497 44.10 26.22 -50.27
N GLY A 498 44.60 25.61 -51.35
CA GLY A 498 44.51 24.18 -51.60
C GLY A 498 45.36 23.35 -50.64
N GLY A 499 46.56 23.81 -50.30
CA GLY A 499 47.41 23.17 -49.28
C GLY A 499 46.76 23.18 -47.90
N LEU A 500 46.24 24.34 -47.48
CA LEU A 500 45.49 24.46 -46.22
C LEU A 500 44.23 23.57 -46.21
N ARG A 501 43.47 23.56 -47.31
CA ARG A 501 42.27 22.71 -47.42
C ARG A 501 42.61 21.23 -47.32
N TRP A 502 43.70 20.77 -47.95
CA TRP A 502 44.14 19.39 -47.85
C TRP A 502 44.52 19.01 -46.41
N ALA A 503 45.24 19.88 -45.70
CA ALA A 503 45.60 19.66 -44.30
C ALA A 503 44.35 19.53 -43.42
N GLN A 504 43.37 20.43 -43.59
CA GLN A 504 42.07 20.37 -42.90
C GLN A 504 41.30 19.08 -43.21
N LEU A 505 41.36 18.58 -44.45
CA LEU A 505 40.70 17.32 -44.81
C LEU A 505 41.35 16.12 -44.13
N LEU A 506 42.68 16.12 -43.99
CA LEU A 506 43.41 15.06 -43.30
C LEU A 506 43.18 15.12 -41.78
N GLU A 507 43.16 16.32 -41.21
CA GLU A 507 42.78 16.55 -39.81
C GLU A 507 41.34 16.06 -39.55
N GLY A 508 40.37 16.47 -40.38
CA GLY A 508 38.98 16.05 -40.25
C GLY A 508 38.79 14.53 -40.38
N ARG A 509 39.59 13.86 -41.22
CA ARG A 509 39.58 12.38 -41.31
C ARG A 509 39.93 11.72 -39.99
N ILE A 510 40.90 12.26 -39.25
CA ILE A 510 41.36 11.71 -37.96
C ILE A 510 40.41 12.14 -36.82
N GLU A 511 39.93 13.38 -36.86
CA GLU A 511 39.16 13.96 -35.77
C GLU A 511 37.80 13.26 -35.57
N VAL A 512 37.14 12.82 -36.65
CA VAL A 512 35.81 12.19 -36.57
C VAL A 512 35.84 10.87 -35.78
N PRO A 513 36.68 9.86 -36.13
CA PRO A 513 36.80 8.65 -35.32
C PRO A 513 37.33 8.93 -33.91
N TYR A 514 38.27 9.88 -33.76
CA TYR A 514 38.80 10.26 -32.44
C TYR A 514 37.72 10.81 -31.51
N ARG A 515 36.82 11.64 -32.03
CA ARG A 515 35.67 12.18 -31.29
C ARG A 515 34.73 11.05 -30.85
N ASN A 516 34.46 10.08 -31.73
CA ASN A 516 33.63 8.93 -31.40
C ASN A 516 34.26 8.08 -30.28
N PHE A 517 35.57 7.84 -30.32
CA PHE A 517 36.30 7.19 -29.21
C PHE A 517 36.19 7.97 -27.90
N LYS A 518 36.21 9.31 -27.94
CA LYS A 518 36.09 10.15 -26.75
C LYS A 518 34.69 10.11 -26.13
N HIS A 519 33.65 9.96 -26.96
CA HIS A 519 32.27 9.79 -26.50
C HIS A 519 31.93 8.36 -26.12
N PHE A 520 32.78 7.39 -26.48
CA PHE A 520 32.63 6.01 -26.06
C PHE A 520 32.93 5.89 -24.56
N SER A 521 31.88 5.84 -23.75
CA SER A 521 31.97 5.63 -22.31
C SER A 521 32.19 4.14 -22.03
N HIS A 522 33.41 3.79 -21.60
CA HIS A 522 33.67 2.49 -20.98
C HIS A 522 32.95 2.40 -19.63
N ARG A 523 32.26 1.30 -19.36
CA ARG A 523 32.03 0.79 -18.01
C ARG A 523 32.87 -0.45 -17.80
#